data_AF-A0A0C2BFJ7-F1
#
_entry.id   AF-A0A0C2BFJ7-F1
#
_cell.length_a   1.000
_cell.length_b   1.000
_cell.length_c   1.000
_cell.angle_alpha   90.00
_cell.angle_beta   90.00
_cell.angle_gamma   90.00
#
_symmetry.space_group_name_H-M   'P 1'
#
loop_
_entity.id
_entity.type
_entity.pdbx_description
1 polymer ?
#
loop_
_entity_poly.entity_id
_entity_poly.type
_entity_poly.pdbx_seq_one_letter_code
_entity_poly.pdbx_strand_id
1 'polypeptide(L)'
;MVDPKKTRTERLQLLRRACDRHQELYRDAMCGKGVDRHLFALYVIKRYLEEESPFFDKIFPPMYLLSTSQTPLNQVDSEMYGMDAEQRLRLTTAGGGFGPVADRGYGVSYIVAGEHQISFHISSKRSADNTSSKQFREELQRSLRDMKALFEEKH
;
A
#
# COMPACT_ATOMS: atom_id res chain seq x y z
N MET A 1 -14.79 -7.13 -7.71
CA MET A 1 -14.40 -8.53 -7.41
C MET A 1 -15.58 -9.34 -6.88
N VAL A 2 -16.30 -8.89 -5.85
CA VAL A 2 -17.31 -9.70 -5.14
C VAL A 2 -18.74 -9.66 -5.69
N ASP A 3 -19.08 -8.73 -6.59
CA ASP A 3 -20.43 -8.66 -7.18
C ASP A 3 -20.69 -9.90 -8.06
N PRO A 4 -21.67 -10.77 -7.72
CA PRO A 4 -21.95 -11.98 -8.49
C PRO A 4 -22.45 -11.69 -9.90
N LYS A 5 -23.01 -10.50 -10.17
CA LYS A 5 -23.53 -10.12 -11.49
C LYS A 5 -22.45 -9.76 -12.51
N LYS A 6 -21.21 -9.54 -12.06
CA LYS A 6 -20.11 -9.15 -12.94
C LYS A 6 -19.47 -10.36 -13.61
N THR A 7 -19.13 -10.22 -14.88
CA THR A 7 -18.36 -11.21 -15.64
C THR A 7 -16.86 -11.13 -15.31
N ARG A 8 -16.09 -12.16 -15.68
CA ARG A 8 -14.61 -12.14 -15.54
C ARG A 8 -14.00 -10.96 -16.31
N THR A 9 -14.46 -10.74 -17.54
CA THR A 9 -13.97 -9.66 -18.42
C THR A 9 -14.21 -8.28 -17.80
N GLU A 10 -15.41 -8.02 -17.28
CA GLU A 10 -15.70 -6.75 -16.59
C GLU A 10 -14.83 -6.58 -15.33
N ARG A 11 -14.64 -7.64 -14.53
CA ARG A 11 -13.76 -7.58 -13.35
C ARG A 11 -12.32 -7.26 -13.74
N LEU A 12 -11.81 -7.86 -14.81
CA LEU A 12 -10.46 -7.61 -15.30
C LEU A 12 -10.29 -6.18 -15.83
N GLN A 13 -11.28 -5.65 -16.57
CA GLN A 13 -11.27 -4.26 -17.05
C GLN A 13 -11.27 -3.27 -15.88
N LEU A 14 -12.12 -3.50 -14.88
CA LEU A 14 -12.17 -2.67 -13.67
C LEU A 14 -10.87 -2.74 -12.87
N LEU A 15 -10.26 -3.93 -12.77
CA LEU A 15 -8.97 -4.10 -12.11
C LEU A 15 -7.87 -3.29 -12.81
N ARG A 16 -7.76 -3.38 -14.14
CA ARG A 16 -6.80 -2.61 -14.93
C ARG A 16 -6.98 -1.11 -14.72
N ARG A 17 -8.22 -0.61 -14.82
CA ARG A 17 -8.54 0.80 -14.58
C ARG A 17 -8.13 1.26 -13.17
N ALA A 18 -8.33 0.42 -12.16
CA ALA A 18 -7.90 0.72 -10.80
C ALA A 18 -6.36 0.79 -10.69
N CYS A 19 -5.64 -0.14 -11.31
CA CYS A 19 -4.18 -0.12 -11.36
C CYS A 19 -3.63 1.11 -12.09
N ASP A 20 -4.20 1.47 -13.24
CA ASP A 20 -3.78 2.65 -14.02
C ASP A 20 -3.96 3.93 -13.21
N ARG A 21 -5.12 4.07 -12.54
CA ARG A 21 -5.39 5.22 -11.68
C ARG A 21 -4.44 5.27 -10.47
N HIS A 22 -4.14 4.12 -9.86
CA HIS A 22 -3.16 4.05 -8.76
C HIS A 22 -1.77 4.51 -9.22
N GLN A 23 -1.31 4.04 -10.38
CA GLN A 23 -0.01 4.41 -10.95
C GLN A 23 0.08 5.90 -11.32
N GLU A 24 -1.01 6.48 -11.82
CA GLU A 24 -1.12 7.92 -12.05
C GLU A 24 -0.99 8.71 -10.74
N LEU A 25 -1.80 8.38 -9.73
CA LEU A 25 -1.79 9.04 -8.43
C LEU A 25 -0.43 8.97 -7.73
N TYR A 26 0.22 7.79 -7.77
CA TYR A 26 1.56 7.60 -7.23
C TYR A 26 2.58 8.51 -7.90
N ARG A 27 2.60 8.57 -9.24
CA ARG A 27 3.52 9.44 -9.99
C ARG A 27 3.26 10.92 -9.71
N ASP A 28 2.00 11.34 -9.68
CA ASP A 28 1.63 12.70 -9.35
C ASP A 28 2.10 13.08 -7.94
N ALA A 29 1.91 12.20 -6.95
CA ALA A 29 2.41 12.42 -5.60
C ALA A 29 3.95 12.56 -5.56
N MET A 30 4.68 11.71 -6.27
CA MET A 30 6.15 11.78 -6.38
C MET A 30 6.63 13.07 -7.09
N CYS A 31 5.81 13.63 -7.98
CA CYS A 31 6.08 14.91 -8.64
C CYS A 31 5.50 16.12 -7.90
N GLY A 32 5.20 16.00 -6.60
CA GLY A 32 4.75 17.12 -5.77
C GLY A 32 3.30 17.56 -5.98
N LYS A 33 2.48 16.78 -6.68
CA LYS A 33 1.04 17.04 -6.89
C LYS A 33 0.14 16.31 -5.89
N GLY A 34 0.73 15.69 -4.87
CA GLY A 34 -0.02 15.05 -3.77
C GLY A 34 -0.68 16.08 -2.86
N VAL A 35 -1.86 15.73 -2.32
CA VAL A 35 -2.69 16.67 -1.54
C VAL A 35 -2.39 16.66 -0.04
N ASP A 36 -1.96 15.53 0.53
CA ASP A 36 -1.84 15.33 1.98
C ASP A 36 -0.91 16.34 2.64
N ARG A 37 0.29 16.56 2.08
CA ARG A 37 1.26 17.53 2.63
C ARG A 37 0.83 18.98 2.44
N HIS A 38 0.10 19.27 1.36
CA HIS A 38 -0.47 20.59 1.13
C HIS A 38 -1.54 20.91 2.18
N LEU A 39 -2.51 20.00 2.39
CA LEU A 39 -3.54 20.17 3.42
C LEU A 39 -2.95 20.24 4.83
N PHE A 40 -1.93 19.43 5.12
CA PHE A 40 -1.23 19.48 6.40
C PHE A 40 -0.54 20.84 6.63
N ALA A 41 0.13 21.40 5.63
CA ALA A 41 0.76 22.72 5.75
C ALA A 41 -0.28 23.81 6.03
N LEU A 42 -1.41 23.82 5.32
CA LEU A 42 -2.50 24.76 5.56
C LEU A 42 -3.10 24.59 6.97
N TYR A 43 -3.27 23.34 7.43
CA TYR A 43 -3.71 23.06 8.78
C TYR A 43 -2.74 23.61 9.83
N VAL A 44 -1.42 23.45 9.64
CA VAL A 44 -0.40 24.01 10.53
C VAL A 44 -0.47 25.55 10.56
N ILE A 45 -0.65 26.20 9.41
CA ILE A 45 -0.81 27.66 9.32
C ILE A 45 -2.08 28.12 10.04
N LYS A 46 -3.22 27.47 9.80
CA LYS A 46 -4.49 27.73 10.51
C LYS A 46 -4.30 27.65 12.02
N ARG A 47 -3.60 26.62 12.52
CA ARG A 47 -3.31 26.45 13.94
C ARG A 47 -2.39 27.55 14.48
N TYR A 48 -1.40 27.99 13.71
CA TYR A 48 -0.48 29.05 14.10
C TYR A 48 -1.14 30.43 14.17
N LEU A 49 -2.03 30.72 13.21
CA LEU A 49 -2.81 31.97 13.16
C LEU A 49 -4.04 31.94 14.08
N GLU A 50 -4.29 30.84 14.77
CA GLU A 50 -5.46 30.62 15.64
C GLU A 50 -6.81 30.82 14.93
N GLU A 51 -6.85 30.60 13.62
CA GLU A 51 -8.07 30.74 12.83
C GLU A 51 -8.99 29.53 12.99
N GLU A 52 -10.30 29.75 12.86
CA GLU A 52 -11.29 28.68 12.78
C GLU A 52 -11.52 28.26 11.32
N SER A 53 -11.72 26.96 11.11
CA SER A 53 -12.01 26.46 9.77
C SER A 53 -12.86 25.20 9.87
N PRO A 54 -14.18 25.31 9.63
CA PRO A 54 -15.08 24.15 9.64
C PRO A 54 -14.65 23.03 8.69
N PHE A 55 -13.91 23.38 7.63
CA PHE A 55 -13.30 22.42 6.72
C PHE A 55 -12.21 21.60 7.42
N PHE A 56 -11.20 22.26 8.00
CA PHE A 56 -10.09 21.56 8.64
C PHE A 56 -10.50 20.79 9.89
N ASP A 57 -11.47 21.31 10.65
CA ASP A 57 -12.01 20.62 11.83
C ASP A 57 -12.74 19.31 11.46
N LYS A 58 -13.20 19.18 10.21
CA LYS A 58 -13.81 17.95 9.69
C LYS A 58 -12.79 16.92 9.21
N ILE A 59 -11.65 17.36 8.69
CA ILE A 59 -10.68 16.46 8.03
C ILE A 59 -9.43 16.16 8.87
N PHE A 60 -9.18 16.90 9.96
CA PHE A 60 -8.07 16.69 10.89
C PHE A 60 -8.52 16.35 12.32
N PRO A 61 -7.75 15.52 13.07
CA PRO A 61 -6.63 14.74 12.57
C PRO A 61 -7.13 13.57 11.69
N PRO A 62 -6.49 13.29 10.54
CA PRO A 62 -6.90 12.19 9.68
C PRO A 62 -6.66 10.85 10.40
N MET A 63 -7.72 10.06 10.54
CA MET A 63 -7.60 8.68 11.04
C MET A 63 -7.26 7.75 9.88
N TYR A 64 -5.97 7.54 9.63
CA TYR A 64 -5.49 6.51 8.71
C TYR A 64 -5.49 5.15 9.41
N LEU A 65 -6.52 4.35 9.18
CA LEU A 65 -6.63 2.99 9.72
C LEU A 65 -5.71 1.98 9.02
N LEU A 66 -5.12 2.35 7.89
CA LEU A 66 -4.14 1.56 7.16
C LEU A 66 -2.97 2.45 6.81
N SER A 67 -1.79 2.13 7.35
CA SER A 67 -0.53 2.70 6.90
C SER A 67 0.20 1.68 6.04
N THR A 68 0.60 2.08 4.83
CA THR A 68 1.32 1.21 3.89
C THR A 68 2.64 1.80 3.46
N SER A 69 3.66 0.97 3.27
CA SER A 69 4.91 1.38 2.62
C SER A 69 5.43 0.27 1.72
N GLN A 70 5.85 0.65 0.52
CA GLN A 70 6.72 -0.19 -0.30
C GLN A 70 8.17 0.14 0.04
N THR A 71 8.98 -0.88 0.32
CA THR A 71 10.42 -0.69 0.45
C THR A 71 11.09 -0.97 -0.90
N PRO A 72 11.69 0.04 -1.55
CA PRO A 72 12.40 -0.17 -2.81
C PRO A 72 13.66 -1.02 -2.59
N LEU A 73 13.92 -1.98 -3.49
CA LEU A 73 15.13 -2.82 -3.45
C LEU A 73 16.28 -2.28 -4.30
N ASN A 74 16.01 -1.34 -5.20
CA ASN A 74 16.99 -0.80 -6.15
C ASN A 74 17.92 0.26 -5.54
N GLN A 75 17.95 0.39 -4.20
CA GLN A 75 18.77 1.40 -3.52
C GLN A 75 20.27 1.10 -3.56
N VAL A 76 20.65 -0.15 -3.88
CA VAL A 76 22.05 -0.63 -3.90
C VAL A 76 22.47 -1.20 -5.25
N ASP A 77 21.75 -0.88 -6.34
CA ASP A 77 22.04 -1.44 -7.68
C ASP A 77 23.50 -1.20 -8.13
N SER A 78 24.07 -0.04 -7.78
CA SER A 78 25.47 0.28 -8.06
C SER A 78 26.46 -0.60 -7.31
N GLU A 79 26.08 -1.09 -6.12
CA GLU A 79 26.89 -2.00 -5.29
C GLU A 79 26.75 -3.46 -5.72
N MET A 80 25.73 -3.77 -6.52
CA MET A 80 25.48 -5.11 -7.10
C MET A 80 26.06 -5.26 -8.51
N TYR A 81 27.01 -4.41 -8.90
CA TYR A 81 27.69 -4.46 -10.19
C TYR A 81 28.46 -5.78 -10.34
N GLY A 82 28.31 -6.44 -11.49
CA GLY A 82 28.96 -7.73 -11.78
C GLY A 82 28.30 -8.95 -11.11
N MET A 83 27.25 -8.78 -10.30
CA MET A 83 26.48 -9.89 -9.76
C MET A 83 25.45 -10.40 -10.77
N ASP A 84 25.36 -11.72 -10.91
CA ASP A 84 24.29 -12.38 -11.67
C ASP A 84 22.95 -12.36 -10.91
N ALA A 85 21.88 -12.80 -11.58
CA ALA A 85 20.53 -12.79 -11.01
C ALA A 85 20.39 -13.70 -9.78
N GLU A 86 21.13 -14.81 -9.71
CA GLU A 86 21.06 -15.74 -8.58
C GLU A 86 21.73 -15.15 -7.35
N GLN A 87 22.90 -14.54 -7.53
CA GLN A 87 23.63 -13.82 -6.48
C GLN A 87 22.81 -12.67 -5.91
N ARG A 88 22.15 -11.89 -6.78
CA ARG A 88 21.24 -10.81 -6.37
C ARG A 88 20.05 -11.34 -5.56
N LEU A 89 19.47 -12.46 -5.98
CA LEU A 89 18.34 -13.08 -5.28
C LEU A 89 18.74 -13.55 -3.87
N ARG A 90 19.95 -14.11 -3.69
CA ARG A 90 20.46 -14.54 -2.37
C ARG A 90 20.62 -13.38 -1.37
N LEU A 91 20.79 -12.17 -1.86
CA LEU A 91 20.90 -10.95 -1.04
C LEU A 91 19.54 -10.26 -0.82
N THR A 92 18.47 -10.78 -1.41
CA THR A 92 17.15 -10.18 -1.28
C THR A 92 16.54 -10.54 0.08
N THR A 93 16.24 -9.52 0.86
CA THR A 93 15.60 -9.66 2.18
C THR A 93 14.08 -9.61 2.09
N ALA A 94 13.39 -10.25 3.04
CA ALA A 94 11.95 -10.05 3.25
C ALA A 94 11.61 -8.65 3.78
N GLY A 95 12.63 -7.86 4.14
CA GLY A 95 12.50 -6.50 4.63
C GLY A 95 12.12 -6.42 6.10
N GLY A 96 11.68 -5.23 6.50
CA GLY A 96 11.11 -4.95 7.81
C GLY A 96 9.74 -4.29 7.68
N GLY A 97 9.19 -3.89 8.81
CA GLY A 97 7.96 -3.11 8.84
C GLY A 97 7.82 -2.29 10.11
N PHE A 98 6.62 -1.76 10.32
CA PHE A 98 6.30 -0.83 11.39
C PHE A 98 4.98 -1.25 12.05
N GLY A 99 4.75 -0.75 13.26
CA GLY A 99 3.46 -0.87 13.95
C GLY A 99 2.38 0.01 13.30
N PRO A 100 1.08 -0.23 13.59
CA PRO A 100 0.01 0.63 13.10
C PRO A 100 0.12 2.04 13.71
N VAL A 101 -0.20 3.07 12.91
CA VAL A 101 -0.22 4.47 13.36
C VAL A 101 -1.49 4.84 14.14
N ALA A 102 -2.50 3.98 14.08
CA ALA A 102 -3.76 4.10 14.81
C ALA A 102 -4.00 2.84 15.65
N ASP A 103 -4.57 3.01 16.85
CA ASP A 103 -4.82 1.90 17.78
C ASP A 103 -5.65 0.77 17.16
N ARG A 104 -6.62 1.16 16.34
CA ARG A 104 -7.60 0.29 15.68
C ARG A 104 -7.25 0.03 14.20
N GLY A 105 -6.00 0.24 13.81
CA GLY A 105 -5.52 0.15 12.43
C GLY A 105 -4.47 -0.93 12.17
N TYR A 106 -3.95 -0.93 10.94
CA TYR A 106 -2.92 -1.84 10.45
C TYR A 106 -1.69 -1.08 9.99
N GLY A 107 -0.50 -1.67 10.20
CA GLY A 107 0.74 -1.29 9.53
C GLY A 107 1.14 -2.38 8.54
N VAL A 108 1.29 -2.05 7.26
CA VAL A 108 1.62 -3.00 6.19
C VAL A 108 2.83 -2.51 5.40
N SER A 109 3.93 -3.24 5.49
CA SER A 109 5.12 -3.02 4.68
C SER A 109 5.25 -4.15 3.67
N TYR A 110 5.72 -3.87 2.46
CA TYR A 110 5.94 -4.89 1.45
C TYR A 110 7.13 -4.63 0.55
N ILE A 111 7.68 -5.73 0.05
CA ILE A 111 8.80 -5.77 -0.89
C ILE A 111 8.41 -6.65 -2.06
N VAL A 112 8.55 -6.13 -3.28
CA VAL A 112 8.49 -6.93 -4.51
C VAL A 112 9.92 -7.34 -4.86
N ALA A 113 10.21 -8.62 -4.71
CA ALA A 113 11.53 -9.23 -4.79
C ALA A 113 11.66 -10.03 -6.09
N GLY A 114 12.31 -9.44 -7.09
CA GLY A 114 12.45 -10.03 -8.42
C GLY A 114 11.11 -10.33 -9.08
N GLU A 115 11.03 -11.44 -9.82
CA GLU A 115 9.86 -11.80 -10.63
C GLU A 115 8.87 -12.76 -9.92
N HIS A 116 9.29 -13.36 -8.80
CA HIS A 116 8.59 -14.53 -8.24
C HIS A 116 8.22 -14.40 -6.77
N GLN A 117 8.63 -13.32 -6.09
CA GLN A 117 8.42 -13.18 -4.66
C GLN A 117 7.89 -11.78 -4.29
N ILE A 118 6.89 -11.76 -3.43
CA ILE A 118 6.45 -10.55 -2.73
C ILE A 118 6.41 -10.88 -1.24
N SER A 119 7.12 -10.09 -0.43
CA SER A 119 7.16 -10.24 1.02
C SER A 119 6.29 -9.17 1.67
N PHE A 120 5.47 -9.55 2.65
CA PHE A 120 4.62 -8.63 3.42
C PHE A 120 4.91 -8.76 4.91
N HIS A 121 5.07 -7.62 5.58
CA HIS A 121 5.02 -7.49 7.03
C HIS A 121 3.72 -6.80 7.44
N ILE A 122 2.88 -7.47 8.24
CA ILE A 122 1.55 -6.99 8.63
C ILE A 122 1.44 -6.93 10.15
N SER A 123 1.19 -5.73 10.69
CA SER A 123 1.05 -5.49 12.13
C SER A 123 -0.32 -4.90 12.48
N SER A 124 -0.78 -5.20 13.69
CA SER A 124 -2.01 -4.70 14.31
C SER A 124 -1.88 -4.82 15.83
N LYS A 125 -2.66 -4.05 16.61
CA LYS A 125 -2.62 -4.14 18.07
C LYS A 125 -3.54 -5.26 18.55
N ARG A 126 -3.03 -6.12 19.44
CA ARG A 126 -3.84 -7.19 20.08
C ARG A 126 -5.00 -6.64 20.93
N SER A 127 -4.89 -5.41 21.41
CA SER A 127 -5.91 -4.73 22.21
C SER A 127 -7.08 -4.20 21.38
N ALA A 128 -7.00 -4.20 20.04
CA ALA A 128 -8.06 -3.73 19.17
C ALA A 128 -8.92 -4.90 18.67
N ASP A 129 -10.21 -4.86 19.02
CA ASP A 129 -11.21 -5.87 18.67
C ASP A 129 -11.53 -5.98 17.18
N ASN A 130 -11.24 -4.93 16.40
CA ASN A 130 -11.55 -4.84 14.97
C ASN A 130 -10.38 -5.22 14.05
N THR A 131 -9.24 -5.64 14.61
CA THR A 131 -8.04 -5.91 13.80
C THR A 131 -7.44 -7.29 14.06
N SER A 132 -6.92 -7.92 13.00
CA SER A 132 -6.20 -9.18 13.08
C SER A 132 -5.18 -9.29 11.95
N SER A 133 -3.89 -9.17 12.26
CA SER A 133 -2.81 -9.34 11.27
C SER A 133 -2.89 -10.71 10.57
N LYS A 134 -3.31 -11.76 11.30
CA LYS A 134 -3.47 -13.10 10.75
C LYS A 134 -4.58 -13.14 9.69
N GLN A 135 -5.74 -12.59 10.01
CA GLN A 135 -6.88 -12.54 9.08
C GLN A 135 -6.56 -11.65 7.88
N PHE A 136 -5.95 -10.49 8.10
CA PHE A 136 -5.52 -9.60 7.02
C PHE A 136 -4.58 -10.32 6.04
N ARG A 137 -3.59 -11.06 6.55
CA ARG A 137 -2.69 -11.89 5.72
C ARG A 137 -3.46 -12.90 4.87
N GLU A 138 -4.42 -13.61 5.47
CA GLU A 138 -5.22 -14.63 4.79
C GLU A 138 -6.07 -14.02 3.67
N GLU A 139 -6.72 -12.88 3.95
CA GLU A 139 -7.52 -12.16 2.97
C GLU A 139 -6.67 -11.48 1.88
N LEU A 140 -5.47 -10.98 2.21
CA LEU A 140 -4.53 -10.46 1.23
C LEU A 140 -4.09 -11.57 0.28
N GLN A 141 -3.72 -12.74 0.80
CA GLN A 141 -3.35 -13.89 -0.02
C GLN A 141 -4.49 -14.35 -0.92
N ARG A 142 -5.73 -14.39 -0.39
CA ARG A 142 -6.93 -14.69 -1.18
C ARG A 142 -7.12 -13.66 -2.30
N SER A 143 -7.07 -12.38 -1.96
CA SER A 143 -7.24 -11.28 -2.92
C SER A 143 -6.22 -11.32 -4.05
N LEU A 144 -4.94 -11.58 -3.73
CA LEU A 144 -3.88 -11.70 -4.74
C LEU A 144 -4.11 -12.90 -5.66
N ARG A 145 -4.54 -14.05 -5.11
CA ARG A 145 -4.89 -15.23 -5.92
C ARG A 145 -6.10 -14.97 -6.82
N ASP A 146 -7.14 -14.31 -6.29
CA ASP A 146 -8.33 -13.97 -7.06
C ASP A 146 -8.00 -13.00 -8.20
N MET A 147 -7.11 -12.03 -7.96
CA MET A 147 -6.59 -11.14 -8.99
C MET A 147 -5.82 -11.92 -10.05
N LYS A 148 -4.91 -12.82 -9.65
CA LYS A 148 -4.14 -13.69 -10.57
C LYS A 148 -5.05 -14.53 -11.47
N ALA A 149 -6.10 -15.13 -10.90
CA ALA A 149 -7.05 -15.96 -11.63
C ALA A 149 -7.86 -15.20 -12.71
N LEU A 150 -7.92 -13.86 -12.64
CA LEU A 150 -8.50 -13.06 -13.73
C LEU A 150 -7.60 -12.99 -14.98
N PHE A 151 -6.30 -13.27 -14.85
CA PHE A 151 -5.35 -13.26 -15.96
C PHE A 151 -5.09 -14.66 -16.52
N GLU A 152 -5.16 -15.68 -15.68
CA GLU A 152 -5.01 -17.08 -16.11
C GLU A 152 -6.29 -17.51 -16.85
N GLU A 153 -6.17 -18.02 -18.08
CA GLU A 153 -7.28 -18.67 -18.77
C GLU A 153 -7.59 -20.00 -18.08
N LYS A 154 -8.88 -20.29 -17.86
CA LYS A 154 -9.28 -21.67 -17.59
C LYS A 154 -9.24 -22.39 -18.94
N HIS A 155 -8.23 -23.24 -19.13
CA HIS A 155 -8.27 -24.27 -20.16
C HIS A 155 -9.46 -25.21 -19.92
#